data_AF-A0AAJ5HTN8-F1
#
_entry.id   AF-A0AAJ5HTN8-F1
#
_cell.length_a   1.000
_cell.length_b   1.000
_cell.length_c   1.000
_cell.angle_alpha   90.00
_cell.angle_beta   90.00
_cell.angle_gamma   90.00
#
_symmetry.space_group_name_H-M   'P 1'
#
loop_
_entity.id
_entity.type
_entity.pdbx_description
1 polymer ?
#
loop_
_entity_poly.entity_id
_entity_poly.type
_entity_poly.pdbx_seq_one_letter_code
_entity_poly.pdbx_strand_id
1 'polypeptide(L)'
;MKKVQQAFGAFGIVSAIAVAAYLTRMYTAGNLEISSNNQDWGGFGSYIGGIIAPAASLLAAYMVYIGLSSTGHQLKLTLAREAIERLDTQLELLLNQPFYNDCHGEKYLGAPLRKVVYDLSNNNIQANESSRMIFLPLLHNIAILTHSIRHYIDLSRDIPSTKKDNHWLGDLEKFYWIDKYSAICSRMIKIVGEEAFKDRISETQLESFEIVMRGR
;
A
#
# COMPACT_ATOMS: atom_id res chain seq x y z
N MET A 1 4.45 -14.68 10.95
CA MET A 1 4.36 -15.50 12.18
C MET A 1 5.09 -16.85 12.10
N LYS A 2 4.93 -17.70 11.07
CA LYS A 2 5.65 -19.00 10.99
C LYS A 2 7.18 -18.88 11.13
N LYS A 3 7.80 -17.91 10.45
CA LYS A 3 9.26 -17.66 10.56
C LYS A 3 9.70 -17.18 11.95
N VAL A 4 8.86 -16.39 12.62
CA VAL A 4 9.09 -15.96 14.02
C VAL A 4 9.01 -17.15 14.97
N GLN A 5 7.96 -17.97 14.84
CA GLN A 5 7.80 -19.21 15.62
C GLN A 5 8.97 -20.17 15.40
N GLN A 6 9.47 -20.29 14.15
CA GLN A 6 10.66 -21.09 13.83
C GLN A 6 11.92 -20.51 14.48
N ALA A 7 12.11 -19.19 14.49
CA ALA A 7 13.25 -18.54 15.14
C ALA A 7 13.25 -18.75 16.66
N PHE A 8 12.09 -18.59 17.32
CA PHE A 8 11.93 -18.92 18.74
C PHE A 8 12.14 -20.41 19.02
N GLY A 9 11.63 -21.29 18.14
CA GLY A 9 11.85 -22.72 18.24
C GLY A 9 13.34 -23.10 18.13
N ALA A 10 14.05 -22.53 17.15
CA ALA A 10 15.48 -22.73 16.99
C ALA A 10 16.28 -22.22 18.20
N PHE A 11 15.94 -21.04 18.73
CA PHE A 11 16.53 -20.52 19.96
C PHE A 11 16.28 -21.44 21.16
N GLY A 12 15.07 -21.97 21.31
CA GLY A 12 14.74 -22.95 22.34
C GLY A 12 15.55 -24.23 22.22
N ILE A 13 15.72 -24.76 21.00
CA ILE A 13 16.54 -25.93 20.72
C ILE A 13 18.01 -25.69 21.09
N VAL A 14 18.59 -24.57 20.65
CA VAL A 14 19.98 -24.21 20.99
C VAL A 14 20.17 -24.09 22.51
N SER A 15 19.20 -23.48 23.20
CA SER A 15 19.23 -23.35 24.66
C SER A 15 19.15 -24.71 25.35
N ALA A 16 18.26 -25.60 24.88
CA ALA A 16 18.14 -26.96 25.40
C ALA A 16 19.40 -27.80 25.17
N ILE A 17 20.02 -27.69 23.98
CA ILE A 17 21.28 -28.36 23.66
C ILE A 17 22.41 -27.86 24.55
N ALA A 18 22.52 -26.55 24.78
CA ALA A 18 23.55 -25.98 25.65
C ALA A 18 23.42 -26.51 27.09
N VAL A 19 22.21 -26.53 27.64
CA VAL A 19 21.93 -27.08 28.98
C VAL A 19 22.24 -28.59 29.02
N ALA A 20 21.77 -29.35 28.02
CA ALA A 20 22.02 -30.79 27.95
C ALA A 20 23.53 -31.12 27.83
N ALA A 21 24.28 -30.36 27.04
CA ALA A 21 25.73 -30.52 26.90
C ALA A 21 26.47 -30.24 28.21
N TYR A 22 26.06 -29.21 28.95
CA TYR A 22 26.61 -28.91 30.26
C TYR A 22 26.35 -30.05 31.26
N LEU A 23 25.10 -30.50 31.36
CA LEU A 23 24.71 -31.59 32.27
C LEU A 23 25.39 -32.91 31.91
N THR A 24 25.54 -33.21 30.62
CA THR A 24 26.25 -34.41 30.15
C THR A 24 27.72 -34.36 30.56
N ARG A 25 28.39 -33.21 30.38
CA ARG A 25 29.77 -33.02 30.81
C ARG A 25 29.93 -33.19 32.32
N MET A 26 28.99 -32.65 33.09
CA MET A 26 28.95 -32.78 34.55
C MET A 26 28.82 -34.26 34.97
N TYR A 27 27.89 -34.98 34.35
CA TYR A 27 27.69 -36.42 34.59
C TYR A 27 28.94 -37.25 34.27
N THR A 28 29.56 -37.02 33.10
CA THR A 28 30.80 -37.74 32.70
C THR A 28 32.00 -37.42 33.60
N ALA A 29 31.99 -36.28 34.29
CA ALA A 29 33.02 -35.89 35.24
C ALA A 29 32.79 -36.47 36.65
N GLY A 30 31.74 -37.28 36.85
CA GLY A 30 31.42 -37.94 38.13
C GLY A 30 30.59 -37.09 39.09
N ASN A 31 30.11 -35.93 38.66
CA ASN A 31 29.26 -35.05 39.48
C ASN A 31 27.80 -35.48 39.33
N LEU A 32 27.31 -36.32 40.25
CA LEU A 32 25.96 -36.90 40.24
C LEU A 32 24.93 -36.10 41.05
N GLU A 33 25.38 -35.18 41.89
CA GLU A 33 24.51 -34.34 42.73
C GLU A 33 24.51 -32.88 42.25
N ILE A 34 23.42 -32.17 42.51
CA ILE A 34 23.34 -30.73 42.26
C ILE A 34 24.22 -30.02 43.30
N SER A 35 25.15 -29.19 42.85
CA SER A 35 26.06 -28.49 43.76
C SER A 35 25.32 -27.52 44.68
N SER A 36 25.61 -27.60 45.97
CA SER A 36 25.20 -26.63 46.98
C SER A 36 26.13 -25.40 47.05
N ASN A 37 27.22 -25.39 46.28
CA ASN A 37 28.18 -24.28 46.25
C ASN A 37 27.76 -23.23 45.22
N ASN A 38 27.64 -21.97 45.66
CA ASN A 38 27.28 -20.84 44.80
C ASN A 38 28.30 -20.57 43.67
N GLN A 39 29.57 -20.94 43.82
CA GLN A 39 30.58 -20.75 42.78
C GLN A 39 30.30 -21.60 41.53
N ASP A 40 29.75 -22.81 41.70
CA ASP A 40 29.42 -23.70 40.59
C ASP A 40 28.25 -23.17 39.76
N TRP A 41 27.28 -22.53 40.42
CA TRP A 41 26.19 -21.80 39.76
C TRP A 41 26.71 -20.58 38.98
N GLY A 42 27.74 -19.90 39.48
CA GLY A 42 28.44 -18.85 38.74
C GLY A 42 29.13 -19.38 37.47
N GLY A 43 29.74 -20.56 37.56
CA GLY A 43 30.35 -21.26 36.42
C GLY A 43 29.33 -21.72 35.38
N PHE A 44 28.21 -22.30 35.82
CA PHE A 44 27.07 -22.63 34.96
C PHE A 44 26.51 -21.39 34.27
N GLY A 45 26.27 -20.31 35.02
CA GLY A 45 25.79 -19.04 34.50
C GLY A 45 26.73 -18.45 33.45
N SER A 46 28.04 -18.56 33.66
CA SER A 46 29.06 -18.10 32.69
C SER A 46 29.06 -18.93 31.41
N TYR A 47 28.95 -20.26 31.51
CA TYR A 47 28.87 -21.15 30.35
C TYR A 47 27.59 -20.91 29.53
N ILE A 48 26.44 -20.92 30.21
CA ILE A 48 25.14 -20.68 29.58
C ILE A 48 25.09 -19.28 29.00
N GLY A 49 25.54 -18.26 29.73
CA GLY A 49 25.63 -16.88 29.24
C GLY A 49 26.52 -16.76 28.01
N GLY A 50 27.66 -17.44 27.97
CA GLY A 50 28.57 -17.43 26.82
C GLY A 50 27.96 -18.01 25.54
N ILE A 51 27.07 -19.01 25.64
CA ILE A 51 26.44 -19.67 24.49
C ILE A 51 25.09 -19.03 24.13
N ILE A 52 24.27 -18.73 25.14
CA ILE A 52 22.92 -18.19 24.95
C ILE A 52 22.96 -16.70 24.61
N ALA A 53 23.88 -15.90 25.16
CA ALA A 53 23.88 -14.45 24.89
C ALA A 53 24.07 -14.10 23.40
N PRO A 54 24.99 -14.73 22.64
CA PRO A 54 25.06 -14.52 21.19
C PRO A 54 23.77 -14.95 20.46
N ALA A 55 23.20 -16.09 20.82
CA ALA A 55 21.96 -16.59 20.20
C ALA A 55 20.76 -15.66 20.49
N ALA A 56 20.69 -15.12 21.72
CA ALA A 56 19.67 -14.17 22.14
C ALA A 56 19.84 -12.82 21.42
N SER A 57 21.08 -12.35 21.25
CA SER A 57 21.39 -11.15 20.48
C SER A 57 20.96 -11.27 19.01
N LEU A 58 21.22 -12.41 18.36
CA LEU A 58 20.76 -12.67 17.00
C LEU A 58 19.23 -12.72 16.89
N LEU A 59 18.55 -13.36 17.86
CA LEU A 59 17.10 -13.38 17.91
C LEU A 59 16.52 -11.97 18.09
N ALA A 60 17.11 -11.16 18.97
CA ALA A 60 16.71 -9.78 19.19
C ALA A 60 16.90 -8.93 17.92
N ALA A 61 18.07 -9.02 17.27
CA ALA A 61 18.33 -8.35 16.01
C ALA A 61 17.33 -8.76 14.90
N TYR A 62 17.00 -10.05 14.82
CA TYR A 62 16.01 -10.56 13.89
C TYR A 62 14.59 -10.01 14.17
N MET A 63 14.19 -9.93 15.45
CA MET A 63 12.91 -9.33 15.84
C MET A 63 12.85 -7.84 15.50
N VAL A 64 13.92 -7.09 15.77
CA VAL A 64 14.03 -5.67 15.40
C VAL A 64 13.93 -5.49 13.89
N TYR A 65 14.61 -6.34 13.10
CA TYR A 65 14.53 -6.30 11.64
C TYR A 65 13.10 -6.52 11.13
N ILE A 66 12.38 -7.51 11.67
CA ILE A 66 10.98 -7.75 11.30
C ILE A 66 10.11 -6.55 11.67
N GLY A 67 10.31 -5.99 12.87
CA GLY A 67 9.60 -4.80 13.33
C GLY A 67 9.81 -3.62 12.38
N LEU A 68 11.05 -3.30 12.05
CA LEU A 68 11.39 -2.22 11.12
C LEU A 68 10.83 -2.44 9.72
N SER A 69 10.87 -3.68 9.20
CA SER A 69 10.30 -4.00 7.90
C SER A 69 8.78 -3.81 7.87
N SER A 70 8.08 -4.25 8.92
CA SER A 70 6.64 -4.06 9.05
C SER A 70 6.26 -2.58 9.17
N THR A 71 6.95 -1.84 10.06
CA THR A 71 6.71 -0.40 10.26
C THR A 71 7.02 0.39 9.00
N GLY A 72 8.12 0.07 8.30
CA GLY A 72 8.48 0.72 7.04
C GLY A 72 7.46 0.48 5.94
N HIS A 73 6.87 -0.72 5.87
CA HIS A 73 5.78 -1.01 4.93
C HIS A 73 4.50 -0.22 5.28
N GLN A 74 4.12 -0.17 6.55
CA GLN A 74 2.97 0.64 7.00
C GLN A 74 3.17 2.14 6.71
N LEU A 75 4.36 2.68 6.95
CA LEU A 75 4.67 4.08 6.63
C LEU A 75 4.51 4.37 5.13
N LYS A 76 5.01 3.48 4.26
CA LYS A 76 4.86 3.62 2.80
C LYS A 76 3.38 3.63 2.38
N LEU A 77 2.57 2.75 2.97
CA LEU A 77 1.13 2.71 2.73
C LEU A 77 0.44 4.01 3.17
N THR A 78 0.76 4.51 4.37
CA THR A 78 0.20 5.78 4.86
C THR A 78 0.57 6.94 3.95
N LEU A 79 1.83 7.07 3.58
CA LEU A 79 2.29 8.14 2.68
C LEU A 79 1.62 8.06 1.29
N ALA A 80 1.43 6.85 0.76
CA ALA A 80 0.71 6.64 -0.49
C ALA A 80 -0.76 7.07 -0.37
N ARG A 81 -1.43 6.68 0.73
CA ARG A 81 -2.81 7.07 1.02
C ARG A 81 -2.97 8.59 1.13
N GLU A 82 -2.10 9.26 1.89
CA GLU A 82 -2.13 10.72 2.06
C GLU A 82 -1.86 11.47 0.74
N ALA A 83 -0.98 10.94 -0.12
CA ALA A 83 -0.77 11.49 -1.45
C ALA A 83 -2.03 11.35 -2.33
N ILE A 84 -2.67 10.17 -2.29
CA ILE A 84 -3.91 9.90 -3.03
C ILE A 84 -5.06 10.77 -2.53
N GLU A 85 -5.23 10.94 -1.21
CA GLU A 85 -6.28 11.79 -0.62
C GLU A 85 -6.11 13.27 -0.99
N ARG A 86 -4.86 13.75 -1.04
CA ARG A 86 -4.57 15.10 -1.56
C ARG A 86 -4.96 15.22 -3.02
N LEU A 87 -4.63 14.24 -3.86
CA LEU A 87 -4.98 14.24 -5.28
C LEU A 87 -6.50 14.10 -5.50
N ASP A 88 -7.19 13.30 -4.69
CA ASP A 88 -8.65 13.21 -4.64
C ASP A 88 -9.27 14.59 -4.39
N THR A 89 -8.81 15.26 -3.34
CA THR A 89 -9.28 16.60 -2.96
C THR A 89 -9.05 17.60 -4.09
N GLN A 90 -7.86 17.60 -4.71
CA GLN A 90 -7.56 18.49 -5.82
C GLN A 90 -8.41 18.22 -7.06
N LEU A 91 -8.67 16.94 -7.37
CA LEU A 91 -9.55 16.56 -8.47
C LEU A 91 -10.99 17.04 -8.21
N GLU A 92 -11.51 16.82 -7.00
CA GLU A 92 -12.86 17.26 -6.63
C GLU A 92 -12.98 18.79 -6.67
N LEU A 93 -11.96 19.51 -6.19
CA LEU A 93 -11.91 20.96 -6.30
C LEU A 93 -11.90 21.42 -7.75
N LEU A 94 -11.05 20.85 -8.60
CA LEU A 94 -10.96 21.20 -10.01
C LEU A 94 -12.28 20.95 -10.76
N LEU A 95 -12.97 19.85 -10.45
CA LEU A 95 -14.28 19.54 -11.04
C LEU A 95 -15.37 20.52 -10.59
N ASN A 96 -15.24 21.11 -9.41
CA ASN A 96 -16.22 22.06 -8.89
C ASN A 96 -15.80 23.53 -9.11
N GLN A 97 -14.58 23.78 -9.59
CA GLN A 97 -14.08 25.11 -9.88
C GLN A 97 -14.81 25.75 -11.08
N PRO A 98 -14.96 27.08 -11.07
CA PRO A 98 -15.57 27.80 -12.18
C PRO A 98 -14.79 27.61 -13.49
N PHE A 99 -15.50 27.29 -14.56
CA PHE A 99 -14.96 27.17 -15.90
C PHE A 99 -14.90 28.55 -16.56
N TYR A 100 -13.71 29.13 -16.65
CA TYR A 100 -13.51 30.48 -17.17
C TYR A 100 -13.25 30.54 -18.69
N ASN A 101 -13.59 29.49 -19.43
CA ASN A 101 -13.47 29.50 -20.88
C ASN A 101 -14.80 29.91 -21.52
N ASP A 102 -14.74 30.86 -22.45
CA ASP A 102 -15.89 31.44 -23.14
C ASP A 102 -16.39 30.58 -24.33
N CYS A 103 -15.80 29.41 -24.56
CA CYS A 103 -16.10 28.54 -25.71
C CYS A 103 -17.56 28.07 -25.80
N HIS A 104 -18.37 28.23 -24.75
CA HIS A 104 -19.79 27.89 -24.74
C HIS A 104 -20.71 29.08 -24.37
N GLY A 105 -20.19 30.31 -24.47
CA GLY A 105 -20.92 31.55 -24.21
C GLY A 105 -21.03 31.94 -22.73
N GLU A 106 -21.54 33.14 -22.47
CA GLU A 106 -21.58 33.76 -21.13
C GLU A 106 -22.31 32.92 -20.07
N LYS A 107 -23.28 32.09 -20.48
CA LYS A 107 -24.05 31.22 -19.57
C LYS A 107 -23.17 30.17 -18.86
N TYR A 108 -22.07 29.76 -19.48
CA TYR A 108 -21.16 28.75 -18.95
C TYR A 108 -19.86 29.34 -18.38
N LEU A 109 -19.64 30.64 -18.59
CA LEU A 109 -18.55 31.37 -17.98
C LEU A 109 -18.75 31.42 -16.47
N GLY A 110 -17.84 30.82 -15.72
CA GLY A 110 -17.92 30.73 -14.26
C GLY A 110 -18.82 29.61 -13.73
N ALA A 111 -19.41 28.77 -14.59
CA ALA A 111 -20.14 27.58 -14.15
C ALA A 111 -19.17 26.49 -13.67
N PRO A 112 -19.51 25.64 -12.68
CA PRO A 112 -18.64 24.54 -12.27
C PRO A 112 -18.30 23.62 -13.44
N LEU A 113 -17.03 23.21 -13.56
CA LEU A 113 -16.56 22.33 -14.64
C LEU A 113 -17.42 21.07 -14.79
N ARG A 114 -17.82 20.47 -13.66
CA ARG A 114 -18.73 19.31 -13.60
C ARG A 114 -20.03 19.58 -14.33
N LYS A 115 -20.64 20.76 -14.16
CA LYS A 115 -21.88 21.12 -14.86
C LYS A 115 -21.64 21.22 -16.37
N VAL A 116 -20.54 21.84 -16.79
CA VAL A 116 -20.17 21.96 -18.22
C VAL A 116 -20.01 20.59 -18.86
N VAL A 117 -19.28 19.66 -18.20
CA VAL A 117 -19.11 18.28 -18.67
C VAL A 117 -20.45 17.56 -18.81
N TYR A 118 -21.37 17.74 -17.86
CA TYR A 118 -22.69 17.12 -17.91
C TYR A 118 -23.53 17.67 -19.06
N ASP A 119 -23.56 18.98 -19.25
CA ASP A 119 -24.33 19.62 -20.31
C ASP A 119 -23.79 19.27 -21.70
N LEU A 120 -22.47 19.22 -21.88
CA LEU A 120 -21.85 18.73 -23.12
C LEU A 120 -22.17 17.26 -23.39
N SER A 121 -22.07 16.41 -22.38
CA SER A 121 -22.29 14.97 -22.51
C SER A 121 -23.75 14.61 -22.83
N ASN A 122 -24.69 15.42 -22.32
CA ASN A 122 -26.12 15.30 -22.57
C ASN A 122 -26.58 16.01 -23.86
N ASN A 123 -25.64 16.59 -24.63
CA ASN A 123 -25.92 17.37 -25.85
C ASN A 123 -26.76 18.63 -25.62
N ASN A 124 -26.79 19.18 -24.40
CA ASN A 124 -27.40 20.48 -24.10
C ASN A 124 -26.60 21.63 -24.73
N ILE A 125 -25.29 21.41 -24.93
CA ILE A 125 -24.37 22.27 -25.66
C ILE A 125 -23.49 21.39 -26.57
N GLN A 126 -23.08 21.93 -27.72
CA GLN A 126 -22.21 21.20 -28.65
C GLN A 126 -20.75 21.28 -28.20
N ALA A 127 -20.07 20.14 -28.21
CA ALA A 127 -18.63 20.08 -28.00
C ALA A 127 -17.89 20.69 -29.19
N ASN A 128 -16.99 21.62 -28.91
CA ASN A 128 -16.10 22.23 -29.89
C ASN A 128 -14.63 21.83 -29.64
N GLU A 129 -13.74 22.18 -30.56
CA GLU A 129 -12.32 21.86 -30.48
C GLU A 129 -11.68 22.39 -29.18
N SER A 130 -11.99 23.63 -28.79
CA SER A 130 -11.47 24.24 -27.56
C SER A 130 -11.84 23.43 -26.31
N SER A 131 -13.08 22.98 -26.20
CA SER A 131 -13.53 22.14 -25.08
C SER A 131 -12.80 20.79 -25.04
N ARG A 132 -12.59 20.15 -26.19
CA ARG A 132 -11.83 18.90 -26.30
C ARG A 132 -10.38 19.07 -25.89
N MET A 133 -9.75 20.19 -26.29
CA MET A 133 -8.37 20.53 -25.90
C MET A 133 -8.21 20.74 -24.39
N ILE A 134 -9.27 21.09 -23.66
CA ILE A 134 -9.24 21.26 -22.20
C ILE A 134 -9.47 19.92 -21.49
N PHE A 135 -10.43 19.13 -21.96
CA PHE A 135 -10.77 17.87 -21.29
C PHE A 135 -9.77 16.74 -21.54
N LEU A 136 -9.07 16.72 -22.68
CA LEU A 136 -8.08 15.69 -22.98
C LEU A 136 -6.90 15.69 -21.97
N PRO A 137 -6.24 16.83 -21.66
CA PRO A 137 -5.23 16.89 -20.61
C PRO A 137 -5.77 16.50 -19.22
N LEU A 138 -7.00 16.91 -18.89
CA LEU A 138 -7.62 16.53 -17.62
C LEU A 138 -7.81 15.01 -17.51
N LEU A 139 -8.31 14.37 -18.57
CA LEU A 139 -8.42 12.92 -18.65
C LEU A 139 -7.07 12.22 -18.54
N HIS A 140 -6.04 12.74 -19.20
CA HIS A 140 -4.68 12.22 -19.07
C HIS A 140 -4.16 12.30 -17.62
N ASN A 141 -4.37 13.43 -16.93
CA ASN A 141 -4.00 13.57 -15.53
C ASN A 141 -4.76 12.60 -14.62
N ILE A 142 -6.05 12.37 -14.90
CA ILE A 142 -6.84 11.35 -14.19
C ILE A 142 -6.30 9.95 -14.47
N ALA A 143 -5.88 9.65 -15.70
CA ALA A 143 -5.25 8.36 -16.02
C ALA A 143 -3.94 8.14 -15.25
N ILE A 144 -3.10 9.18 -15.12
CA ILE A 144 -1.91 9.13 -14.26
C ILE A 144 -2.30 8.86 -12.79
N LEU A 145 -3.32 9.56 -12.28
CA LEU A 145 -3.81 9.34 -10.91
C LEU A 145 -4.30 7.90 -10.70
N THR A 146 -5.04 7.33 -11.67
CA THR A 146 -5.49 5.92 -11.59
C THR A 146 -4.33 4.94 -11.53
N HIS A 147 -3.19 5.25 -12.14
CA HIS A 147 -2.00 4.44 -12.01
C HIS A 147 -1.44 4.45 -10.58
N SER A 148 -1.39 5.63 -9.93
CA SER A 148 -1.00 5.73 -8.51
C SER A 148 -1.98 5.01 -7.58
N ILE A 149 -3.28 5.11 -7.85
CA ILE A 149 -4.32 4.41 -7.07
C ILE A 149 -4.19 2.90 -7.23
N ARG A 150 -4.00 2.40 -8.46
CA ARG A 150 -3.77 0.97 -8.70
C ARG A 150 -2.57 0.46 -7.91
N HIS A 151 -1.46 1.20 -7.92
CA HIS A 151 -0.27 0.82 -7.15
C HIS A 151 -0.56 0.75 -5.64
N TYR A 152 -1.34 1.68 -5.10
CA TYR A 152 -1.76 1.64 -3.70
C TYR A 152 -2.70 0.46 -3.41
N ILE A 153 -3.67 0.16 -4.29
CA ILE A 153 -4.54 -1.02 -4.19
C ILE A 153 -3.70 -2.29 -4.14
N ASP A 154 -2.71 -2.43 -5.03
CA ASP A 154 -1.83 -3.60 -5.07
C ASP A 154 -0.99 -3.71 -3.79
N LEU A 155 -0.38 -2.60 -3.32
CA LEU A 155 0.35 -2.56 -2.06
C LEU A 155 -0.55 -2.91 -0.86
N SER A 156 -1.82 -2.50 -0.86
CA SER A 156 -2.76 -2.79 0.21
C SER A 156 -3.15 -4.27 0.28
N ARG A 157 -3.17 -4.95 -0.88
CA ARG A 157 -3.39 -6.41 -0.98
C ARG A 157 -2.20 -7.20 -0.42
N ASP A 158 -1.00 -6.66 -0.60
CA ASP A 158 0.26 -7.27 -0.17
C ASP A 158 0.60 -7.04 1.32
N ILE A 159 -0.29 -6.41 2.10
CA ILE A 159 -0.10 -6.25 3.54
C ILE A 159 0.16 -7.64 4.15
N PRO A 160 1.27 -7.85 4.88
CA PRO A 160 1.57 -9.14 5.47
C PRO A 160 0.64 -9.41 6.66
N SER A 161 -0.55 -9.95 6.40
CA SER A 161 -1.45 -10.47 7.44
C SER A 161 -1.58 -12.00 7.35
N THR A 162 -1.75 -12.63 8.51
CA THR A 162 -1.94 -14.08 8.63
C THR A 162 -3.30 -14.55 8.15
N LYS A 163 -4.24 -13.62 7.94
CA LYS A 163 -5.53 -13.87 7.29
C LYS A 163 -5.44 -13.34 5.87
N LYS A 164 -5.77 -14.15 4.86
CA LYS A 164 -5.83 -13.75 3.44
C LYS A 164 -6.95 -12.72 3.13
N ASP A 165 -7.28 -11.88 4.10
CA ASP A 165 -8.45 -11.03 4.14
C ASP A 165 -8.04 -9.55 4.04
N ASN A 166 -7.06 -9.24 3.19
CA ASN A 166 -6.67 -7.86 2.88
C ASN A 166 -7.18 -7.43 1.50
N HIS A 167 -7.71 -8.38 0.72
CA HIS A 167 -8.28 -8.08 -0.60
C HIS A 167 -9.47 -7.13 -0.51
N TRP A 168 -10.29 -7.23 0.54
CA TRP A 168 -11.45 -6.35 0.73
C TRP A 168 -11.08 -4.87 0.86
N LEU A 169 -9.88 -4.54 1.37
CA LEU A 169 -9.45 -3.15 1.52
C LEU A 169 -9.13 -2.54 0.15
N GLY A 170 -8.37 -3.27 -0.67
CA GLY A 170 -8.10 -2.87 -2.04
C GLY A 170 -9.38 -2.78 -2.89
N ASP A 171 -10.33 -3.68 -2.66
CA ASP A 171 -11.62 -3.66 -3.36
C ASP A 171 -12.52 -2.52 -2.88
N LEU A 172 -12.53 -2.20 -1.58
CA LEU A 172 -13.24 -1.04 -1.03
C LEU A 172 -12.74 0.27 -1.64
N GLU A 173 -11.41 0.44 -1.71
CA GLU A 173 -10.78 1.59 -2.37
C GLU A 173 -11.18 1.65 -3.84
N LYS A 174 -11.09 0.53 -4.57
CA LYS A 174 -11.55 0.43 -5.97
C LYS A 174 -13.00 0.93 -6.12
N PHE A 175 -13.93 0.46 -5.27
CA PHE A 175 -15.33 0.85 -5.35
C PHE A 175 -15.57 2.34 -5.08
N TYR A 176 -14.84 2.95 -4.14
CA TYR A 176 -14.92 4.39 -3.87
C TYR A 176 -14.61 5.22 -5.12
N TRP A 177 -13.52 4.90 -5.83
CA TRP A 177 -13.11 5.63 -7.03
C TRP A 177 -14.08 5.43 -8.20
N ILE A 178 -14.60 4.21 -8.38
CA ILE A 178 -15.64 3.92 -9.37
C ILE A 178 -16.89 4.76 -9.09
N ASP A 179 -17.42 4.71 -7.87
CA ASP A 179 -18.64 5.43 -7.51
C ASP A 179 -18.51 6.93 -7.73
N LYS A 180 -17.39 7.52 -7.28
CA LYS A 180 -17.18 8.97 -7.30
C LYS A 180 -16.87 9.53 -8.70
N TYR A 181 -16.05 8.84 -9.49
CA TYR A 181 -15.44 9.44 -10.70
C TYR A 181 -15.72 8.71 -12.01
N SER A 182 -16.19 7.46 -12.00
CA SER A 182 -16.41 6.70 -13.26
C SER A 182 -17.36 7.43 -14.21
N ALA A 183 -18.46 7.98 -13.68
CA ALA A 183 -19.49 8.65 -14.46
C ALA A 183 -18.93 9.89 -15.17
N ILE A 184 -18.26 10.78 -14.44
CA ILE A 184 -17.73 12.01 -15.03
C ILE A 184 -16.59 11.72 -16.02
N CYS A 185 -15.73 10.74 -15.73
CA CYS A 185 -14.66 10.35 -16.64
C CYS A 185 -15.20 9.76 -17.94
N SER A 186 -16.21 8.89 -17.86
CA SER A 186 -16.87 8.32 -19.03
C SER A 186 -17.51 9.41 -19.91
N ARG A 187 -18.10 10.43 -19.27
CA ARG A 187 -18.68 11.58 -19.98
C ARG A 187 -17.61 12.42 -20.67
N MET A 188 -16.48 12.68 -20.02
CA MET A 188 -15.35 13.38 -20.65
C MET A 188 -14.77 12.60 -21.82
N ILE A 189 -14.64 11.27 -21.71
CA ILE A 189 -14.18 10.41 -22.81
C ILE A 189 -15.15 10.52 -24.01
N LYS A 190 -16.47 10.54 -23.77
CA LYS A 190 -17.47 10.74 -24.83
C LYS A 190 -17.31 12.09 -25.53
N ILE A 191 -16.94 13.14 -24.80
CA ILE A 191 -16.75 14.50 -25.35
C ILE A 191 -15.49 14.59 -26.22
N VAL A 192 -14.39 14.02 -25.73
CA VAL A 192 -13.07 14.08 -26.37
C VAL A 192 -12.91 13.07 -27.50
N GLY A 193 -13.52 11.89 -27.37
CA GLY A 193 -13.33 10.75 -28.25
C GLY A 193 -12.41 9.70 -27.61
N GLU A 194 -12.78 8.43 -27.74
CA GLU A 194 -12.05 7.32 -27.13
C GLU A 194 -10.65 7.12 -27.73
N GLU A 195 -10.53 7.24 -29.06
CA GLU A 195 -9.24 7.12 -29.76
C GLU A 195 -8.28 8.24 -29.34
N ALA A 196 -8.74 9.50 -29.31
CA ALA A 196 -7.93 10.63 -28.87
C ALA A 196 -7.44 10.49 -27.41
N PHE A 197 -8.23 9.85 -26.55
CA PHE A 197 -7.81 9.53 -25.19
C PHE A 197 -6.76 8.42 -25.16
N LYS A 198 -6.99 7.31 -25.89
CA LYS A 198 -6.05 6.18 -25.98
C LYS A 198 -4.70 6.59 -26.56
N ASP A 199 -4.69 7.41 -27.60
CA ASP A 199 -3.47 7.92 -28.24
C ASP A 199 -2.63 8.79 -27.31
N ARG A 200 -3.25 9.39 -26.28
CA ARG A 200 -2.58 10.32 -25.36
C ARG A 200 -1.94 9.65 -24.15
N ILE A 201 -2.34 8.43 -23.81
CA ILE A 201 -1.93 7.74 -22.58
C ILE A 201 -1.13 6.48 -22.90
N SER A 202 -0.28 6.04 -21.97
CA SER A 202 0.43 4.76 -22.13
C SER A 202 -0.50 3.57 -21.93
N GLU A 203 -0.13 2.40 -22.46
CA GLU A 203 -0.87 1.15 -22.25
C GLU A 203 -1.06 0.82 -20.75
N THR A 204 -0.03 1.06 -19.94
CA THR A 204 -0.07 0.89 -18.48
C THR A 204 -1.04 1.83 -17.78
N GLN A 205 -1.15 3.08 -18.25
CA GLN A 205 -2.11 4.06 -17.73
C GLN A 205 -3.54 3.69 -18.14
N LEU A 206 -3.72 3.24 -19.39
CA LEU A 206 -5.02 2.77 -19.88
C LEU A 206 -5.51 1.58 -19.07
N GLU A 207 -4.67 0.56 -18.86
CA GLU A 207 -5.01 -0.61 -18.05
C GLU A 207 -5.39 -0.20 -16.61
N SER A 208 -4.60 0.70 -16.01
CA SER A 208 -4.88 1.20 -14.66
C SER A 208 -6.20 1.96 -14.59
N PHE A 209 -6.48 2.76 -15.61
CA PHE A 209 -7.74 3.49 -15.73
C PHE A 209 -8.93 2.53 -15.88
N GLU A 210 -8.83 1.48 -16.71
CA GLU A 210 -9.90 0.50 -16.86
C GLU A 210 -10.18 -0.26 -15.55
N ILE A 211 -9.13 -0.64 -14.82
CA ILE A 211 -9.27 -1.30 -13.53
C ILE A 211 -9.94 -0.36 -12.53
N VAL A 212 -9.37 0.83 -12.30
CA VAL A 212 -9.80 1.74 -11.22
C VAL A 212 -11.12 2.44 -11.52
N MET A 213 -11.42 2.77 -12.77
CA MET A 213 -12.60 3.57 -13.14
C MET A 213 -13.72 2.76 -13.78
N ARG A 214 -13.43 1.61 -14.42
CA ARG A 214 -14.44 0.78 -15.09
C ARG A 214 -14.71 -0.54 -14.38
N GLY A 215 -13.99 -0.84 -13.30
CA GLY A 215 -14.21 -2.05 -12.53
C GLY A 215 -13.73 -3.33 -13.20
N ARG A 216 -13.06 -3.23 -14.35
CA ARG A 216 -12.51 -4.38 -15.07
C ARG A 216 -11.33 -5.00 -14.33
#